data_AF-A0A7Y5NRX3-F1
#
_entry.id   AF-A0A7Y5NRX3-F1
#
_cell.length_a   1.000
_cell.length_b   1.000
_cell.length_c   1.000
_cell.angle_alpha   90.00
_cell.angle_beta   90.00
_cell.angle_gamma   90.00
#
_symmetry.space_group_name_H-M   'P 1'
#
loop_
_entity.id
_entity.type
_entity.pdbx_description
1 polymer ?
#
loop_
_entity_poly.entity_id
_entity_poly.type
_entity_poly.pdbx_seq_one_letter_code
_entity_poly.pdbx_strand_id
1 'polypeptide(L)'
;MKLTVCSLALASSLAIGCGGYARTPDQWVDDTNKVLEAQNQPIKECYNKALRSNPKLEGNVVVNFVVENDTGRLRKARIDTSRTTAGEPIRKCVLDAVRDLKLTPADANTGKATYTWEFKAVYVKEDGSPVDAAPPPS
;
A
#
# COMPACT_ATOMS: atom_id res chain seq x y z
N MET A 1 16.60 14.96 70.24
CA MET A 1 16.63 13.54 69.81
C MET A 1 15.74 13.44 68.57
N LYS A 2 16.29 12.99 67.44
CA LYS A 2 15.64 12.90 66.13
C LYS A 2 14.53 11.85 66.13
N LEU A 3 13.49 12.01 65.30
CA LEU A 3 13.13 11.02 64.28
C LEU A 3 12.12 11.59 63.27
N THR A 4 12.65 11.88 62.09
CA THR A 4 11.96 12.05 60.81
C THR A 4 11.35 10.71 60.37
N VAL A 5 10.11 10.67 59.87
CA VAL A 5 9.63 9.58 59.01
C VAL A 5 8.77 10.13 57.87
N CYS A 6 9.11 9.64 56.67
CA CYS A 6 8.72 10.08 55.33
C CYS A 6 7.24 9.94 54.97
N SER A 7 6.81 10.90 54.16
CA SER A 7 5.67 10.88 53.25
C SER A 7 5.52 9.57 52.46
N LEU A 8 4.30 9.05 52.38
CA LEU A 8 3.88 8.12 51.32
C LEU A 8 2.68 8.72 50.59
N ALA A 9 2.97 9.50 49.56
CA ALA A 9 1.99 9.81 48.52
C ALA A 9 1.86 8.55 47.64
N LEU A 10 0.74 7.85 47.74
CA LEU A 10 0.37 6.81 46.76
C LEU A 10 0.01 7.49 45.43
N ALA A 11 1.02 7.73 44.60
CA ALA A 11 0.81 8.00 43.18
C ALA A 11 0.49 6.65 42.52
N SER A 12 -0.80 6.37 42.33
CA SER A 12 -1.28 5.26 41.51
C SER A 12 -0.93 5.54 40.05
N SER A 13 0.27 5.19 39.64
CA SER A 13 0.68 5.16 38.25
C SER A 13 -0.18 4.12 37.53
N LEU A 14 -1.09 4.57 36.66
CA LEU A 14 -1.68 3.75 35.61
C LEU A 14 -0.52 3.25 34.75
N ALA A 15 -0.06 2.03 35.02
CA ALA A 15 0.76 1.29 34.09
C ALA A 15 -0.12 0.97 32.87
N ILE A 16 -0.19 1.89 31.91
CA ILE A 16 -0.50 1.54 30.54
C ILE A 16 0.69 0.67 30.11
N GLY A 17 0.52 -0.63 30.29
CA GLY A 17 1.56 -1.61 30.02
C GLY A 17 2.07 -1.49 28.59
N CYS A 18 3.31 -1.92 28.38
CA CYS A 18 3.96 -2.11 27.09
C CYS A 18 3.26 -3.19 26.23
N GLY A 19 1.95 -3.08 26.00
CA GLY A 19 1.22 -3.85 25.01
C GLY A 19 1.30 -3.11 23.69
N GLY A 20 2.16 -3.55 22.78
CA GLY A 20 2.21 -2.99 21.43
C GLY A 20 0.84 -3.04 20.75
N TYR A 21 0.54 -2.04 19.91
CA TYR A 21 -0.70 -1.99 19.13
C TYR A 21 -0.79 -3.24 18.25
N ALA A 22 -1.87 -4.02 18.39
CA ALA A 22 -2.10 -5.22 17.60
C ALA A 22 -3.43 -5.09 16.87
N ARG A 23 -3.39 -5.02 15.55
CA ARG A 23 -4.56 -4.98 14.68
C ARG A 23 -5.33 -6.30 14.70
N THR A 24 -6.65 -6.19 14.60
CA THR A 24 -7.51 -7.29 14.17
C THR A 24 -7.31 -7.59 12.66
N PRO A 25 -7.78 -8.74 12.16
CA PRO A 25 -7.73 -9.04 10.73
C PRO A 25 -8.40 -7.97 9.85
N ASP A 26 -9.55 -7.46 10.27
CA ASP A 26 -10.28 -6.42 9.51
C ASP A 26 -9.50 -5.10 9.50
N GLN A 27 -8.90 -4.71 10.63
CA GLN A 27 -8.04 -3.52 10.69
C GLN A 27 -6.81 -3.63 9.80
N TRP A 28 -6.24 -4.84 9.65
CA TRP A 28 -5.15 -5.08 8.71
C TRP A 28 -5.58 -4.83 7.27
N VAL A 29 -6.77 -5.30 6.88
CA VAL A 29 -7.33 -5.09 5.55
C VAL A 29 -7.58 -3.60 5.32
N ASP A 30 -8.30 -2.95 6.23
CA ASP A 30 -8.71 -1.55 6.08
C ASP A 30 -7.53 -0.58 6.03
N ASP A 31 -6.58 -0.70 6.97
CA ASP A 31 -5.42 0.20 7.03
C ASP A 31 -4.50 0.00 5.83
N THR A 32 -4.32 -1.25 5.38
CA THR A 32 -3.50 -1.57 4.21
C THR A 32 -4.16 -1.02 2.94
N ASN A 33 -5.46 -1.24 2.76
CA ASN A 33 -6.21 -0.71 1.63
C ASN A 33 -6.12 0.81 1.58
N LYS A 34 -6.34 1.50 2.71
CA LYS A 34 -6.26 2.96 2.79
C LYS A 34 -4.92 3.51 2.29
N VAL A 35 -3.81 2.88 2.68
CA VAL A 35 -2.47 3.32 2.29
C VAL A 35 -2.16 2.99 0.83
N LEU A 36 -2.64 1.86 0.32
CA LEU A 36 -2.45 1.46 -1.08
C LEU A 36 -3.35 2.27 -2.03
N GLU A 37 -4.60 2.51 -1.67
CA GLU A 37 -5.54 3.29 -2.48
C GLU A 37 -5.13 4.75 -2.64
N ALA A 38 -4.46 5.32 -1.62
CA ALA A 38 -3.83 6.62 -1.73
C ALA A 38 -2.78 6.70 -2.85
N GLN A 39 -2.24 5.56 -3.30
CA GLN A 39 -1.32 5.48 -4.44
C GLN A 39 -2.01 5.32 -5.79
N ASN A 40 -3.33 5.12 -5.86
CA ASN A 40 -4.03 4.93 -7.12
C ASN A 40 -3.83 6.11 -8.08
N GLN A 41 -3.85 7.34 -7.57
CA GLN A 41 -3.65 8.53 -8.40
C GLN A 41 -2.19 8.63 -8.95
N PRO A 42 -1.13 8.56 -8.12
CA PRO A 42 0.25 8.48 -8.61
C PRO A 42 0.49 7.34 -9.61
N ILE A 43 -0.07 6.16 -9.34
CA ILE A 43 0.03 4.99 -10.24
C ILE A 43 -0.65 5.29 -11.57
N LYS A 44 -1.87 5.85 -11.54
CA LYS A 44 -2.62 6.23 -12.76
C LYS A 44 -1.86 7.26 -13.59
N GLU A 45 -1.24 8.25 -12.98
CA GLU A 45 -0.44 9.25 -13.69
C GLU A 45 0.80 8.64 -14.36
N CYS A 46 1.48 7.71 -13.67
CA CYS A 46 2.59 6.96 -14.24
C CYS A 46 2.13 6.08 -15.42
N TYR A 47 1.01 5.38 -15.26
CA TYR A 47 0.41 4.56 -16.30
C TYR A 47 0.00 5.38 -17.53
N ASN A 48 -0.63 6.54 -17.33
CA ASN A 48 -1.01 7.46 -18.41
C ASN A 48 0.20 7.96 -19.21
N LYS A 49 1.36 8.13 -18.57
CA LYS A 49 2.61 8.46 -19.30
C LYS A 49 3.07 7.29 -20.16
N ALA A 50 2.98 6.05 -19.64
CA ALA A 50 3.34 4.85 -20.39
C ALA A 50 2.41 4.63 -21.60
N LEU A 51 1.11 4.94 -21.45
CA LEU A 51 0.13 4.84 -22.53
C LEU A 51 0.45 5.72 -23.75
N ARG A 52 1.11 6.87 -23.55
CA ARG A 52 1.53 7.73 -24.66
C ARG A 52 2.55 7.06 -25.59
N SER A 53 3.32 6.12 -25.06
CA SER A 53 4.30 5.34 -25.84
C SER A 53 3.70 4.04 -26.37
N ASN A 54 2.79 3.42 -25.61
CA ASN A 54 2.10 2.20 -26.02
C ASN A 54 0.64 2.23 -25.52
N PRO A 55 -0.33 2.60 -26.39
CA PRO A 55 -1.74 2.69 -26.01
C PRO A 55 -2.39 1.34 -25.66
N LYS A 56 -1.75 0.22 -26.02
CA LYS A 56 -2.26 -1.14 -25.76
C LYS A 56 -1.81 -1.71 -24.42
N LEU A 57 -1.22 -0.89 -23.55
CA LEU A 57 -0.79 -1.34 -22.22
C LEU A 57 -2.01 -1.65 -21.36
N GLU A 58 -2.10 -2.90 -20.91
CA GLU A 58 -3.18 -3.40 -20.05
C GLU A 58 -2.71 -4.60 -19.23
N GLY A 59 -3.62 -5.18 -18.47
CA GLY A 59 -3.41 -6.37 -17.66
C GLY A 59 -3.42 -6.07 -16.17
N ASN A 60 -3.01 -7.04 -15.37
CA ASN A 60 -2.98 -6.92 -13.92
C ASN A 60 -1.56 -7.03 -13.38
N VAL A 61 -1.31 -6.31 -12.28
CA VAL A 61 -0.07 -6.36 -11.50
C VAL A 61 -0.37 -6.92 -10.12
N VAL A 62 0.28 -8.03 -9.77
CA VAL A 62 0.16 -8.64 -8.45
C VAL A 62 1.46 -8.41 -7.68
N VAL A 63 1.37 -7.79 -6.50
CA VAL A 63 2.52 -7.50 -5.64
C VAL A 63 2.38 -8.23 -4.31
N ASN A 64 3.46 -8.88 -3.90
CA ASN A 64 3.62 -9.43 -2.56
C ASN A 64 4.53 -8.50 -1.75
N PHE A 65 4.17 -8.22 -0.50
CA PHE A 65 4.98 -7.41 0.40
C PHE A 65 4.81 -7.84 1.87
N VAL A 66 5.72 -7.36 2.71
CA VAL A 66 5.73 -7.59 4.15
C VAL A 66 5.58 -6.24 4.85
N VAL A 67 4.69 -6.14 5.81
CA VAL A 67 4.61 -4.99 6.72
C VAL A 67 5.43 -5.32 7.95
N GLU A 68 6.54 -4.62 8.13
CA GLU A 68 7.47 -4.79 9.25
C GLU A 68 6.77 -4.42 10.56
N ASN A 69 6.88 -5.28 11.57
CA ASN A 69 6.45 -4.94 12.94
C ASN A 69 7.28 -3.76 13.48
N ASP A 70 6.78 -3.07 14.50
CA ASP A 70 7.42 -1.91 15.17
C ASP A 70 7.57 -0.63 14.32
N THR A 71 7.88 -0.75 13.02
CA THR A 71 8.01 0.40 12.11
C THR A 71 6.77 0.63 11.26
N GLY A 72 6.00 -0.44 10.96
CA GLY A 72 4.86 -0.44 10.06
C GLY A 72 5.25 -0.29 8.58
N ARG A 73 6.54 -0.32 8.22
CA ARG A 73 6.99 -0.07 6.85
C ARG A 73 6.73 -1.27 5.95
N LEU A 74 6.29 -1.00 4.72
CA LEU A 74 6.20 -1.99 3.66
C LEU A 74 7.61 -2.29 3.13
N ARG A 75 7.98 -3.56 3.21
CA ARG A 75 9.27 -4.13 2.85
C ARG A 75 9.09 -5.31 1.91
N LYS A 76 10.19 -5.67 1.26
CA LYS A 76 10.26 -6.85 0.37
C LYS A 76 9.14 -6.84 -0.69
N ALA A 77 8.70 -5.66 -1.15
CA ALA A 77 7.73 -5.56 -2.22
C ALA A 77 8.30 -6.16 -3.51
N ARG A 78 7.61 -7.15 -4.08
CA ARG A 78 8.02 -7.88 -5.28
C ARG A 78 6.81 -8.20 -6.14
N ILE A 79 7.01 -8.16 -7.46
CA ILE A 79 6.02 -8.60 -8.42
C ILE A 79 5.92 -10.12 -8.35
N ASP A 80 4.69 -10.62 -8.26
CA ASP A 80 4.38 -12.03 -8.52
C ASP A 80 4.31 -12.25 -10.04
N THR A 81 5.42 -12.71 -10.62
CA THR A 81 5.53 -12.91 -12.07
C THR A 81 4.64 -14.05 -12.58
N SER A 82 4.16 -14.94 -11.70
CA SER A 82 3.28 -16.04 -12.10
C SER A 82 1.81 -15.60 -12.27
N ARG A 83 1.41 -14.51 -11.60
CA ARG A 83 0.03 -13.99 -11.63
C ARG A 83 -0.09 -12.62 -12.30
N THR A 84 1.03 -11.98 -12.65
CA THR A 84 1.07 -10.68 -13.32
C THR A 84 1.06 -10.85 -14.83
N THR A 85 0.12 -10.20 -15.51
CA THR A 85 0.04 -10.17 -16.98
C THR A 85 0.51 -8.86 -17.57
N ALA A 86 0.51 -7.79 -16.77
CA ALA A 86 0.90 -6.45 -17.23
C ALA A 86 2.39 -6.36 -17.57
N GLY A 87 2.69 -5.57 -18.61
CA GLY A 87 4.06 -5.31 -19.06
C GLY A 87 4.93 -4.55 -18.04
N GLU A 88 6.25 -4.57 -18.27
CA GLU A 88 7.25 -3.95 -17.39
C GLU A 88 7.00 -2.47 -17.05
N PRO A 89 6.53 -1.60 -17.98
CA PRO A 89 6.21 -0.21 -17.65
C PRO A 89 5.14 -0.06 -16.56
N ILE A 90 4.05 -0.86 -16.62
CA ILE A 90 2.97 -0.83 -15.63
C ILE A 90 3.48 -1.39 -14.29
N ARG A 91 4.21 -2.51 -14.32
CA ARG A 91 4.80 -3.14 -13.14
C ARG A 91 5.70 -2.18 -12.37
N LYS A 92 6.50 -1.39 -13.09
CA LYS A 92 7.37 -0.37 -12.51
C LYS A 92 6.57 0.74 -11.83
N CYS A 93 5.52 1.25 -12.47
CA CYS A 93 4.64 2.26 -11.86
C CYS A 93 4.09 1.81 -10.50
N VAL A 94 3.63 0.56 -10.41
CA VAL A 94 3.10 0.00 -9.16
C VAL A 94 4.20 -0.17 -8.11
N LEU A 95 5.30 -0.87 -8.45
CA LEU A 95 6.40 -1.08 -7.49
C LEU A 95 6.97 0.24 -6.94
N ASP A 96 7.05 1.25 -7.80
CA ASP A 96 7.62 2.54 -7.47
C ASP A 96 6.73 3.36 -6.53
N ALA A 97 5.41 3.12 -6.53
CA ALA A 97 4.45 3.79 -5.66
C ALA A 97 4.24 3.07 -4.32
N VAL A 98 4.40 1.75 -4.28
CA VAL A 98 4.19 0.96 -3.05
C VAL A 98 5.44 0.85 -2.17
N ARG A 99 6.61 1.12 -2.72
CA ARG A 99 7.86 1.11 -1.94
C ARG A 99 7.82 2.17 -0.85
N ASP A 100 8.31 1.79 0.32
CA ASP A 100 8.49 2.67 1.48
C ASP A 100 7.22 3.25 2.11
N LEU A 101 6.03 2.80 1.69
CA LEU A 101 4.78 3.08 2.40
C LEU A 101 4.83 2.55 3.85
N LYS A 102 3.96 3.09 4.70
CA LYS A 102 3.93 2.76 6.12
C LYS A 102 2.51 2.75 6.67
N LEU A 103 2.20 1.72 7.46
CA LEU A 103 1.04 1.71 8.34
C LEU A 103 1.39 2.41 9.66
N THR A 104 0.50 3.30 10.09
CA THR A 104 0.63 4.02 11.36
C THR A 104 -0.69 3.91 12.14
N PRO A 105 -0.67 3.49 13.41
CA PRO A 105 0.51 3.07 14.19
C PRO A 105 1.15 1.79 13.64
N ALA A 106 2.40 1.52 14.00
CA ALA A 106 3.01 0.24 13.70
C ALA A 106 2.30 -0.89 14.47
N ASP A 107 2.39 -2.10 13.96
CA ASP A 107 1.81 -3.28 14.61
C ASP A 107 2.85 -4.06 15.41
N ALA A 108 2.41 -4.72 16.47
CA ALA A 108 3.20 -5.71 17.18
C ALA A 108 3.49 -6.95 16.31
N ASN A 109 2.65 -7.22 15.30
CA ASN A 109 2.78 -8.38 14.41
C ASN A 109 3.37 -7.99 13.06
N THR A 110 4.06 -8.94 12.43
CA THR A 110 4.48 -8.80 11.03
C THR A 110 3.32 -9.15 10.09
N GLY A 111 2.96 -8.23 9.20
CA GLY A 111 1.95 -8.46 8.17
C GLY A 111 2.55 -9.04 6.90
N LYS A 112 1.83 -9.94 6.21
CA LYS A 112 2.13 -10.37 4.84
C LYS A 112 0.90 -10.14 3.98
N ALA A 113 1.07 -9.52 2.84
CA ALA A 113 -0.04 -9.19 1.98
C ALA A 113 0.30 -9.40 0.51
N THR A 114 -0.74 -9.75 -0.23
CA THR A 114 -0.78 -9.75 -1.69
C THR A 114 -1.84 -8.73 -2.10
N TYR A 115 -1.51 -7.86 -3.05
CA TYR A 115 -2.48 -6.93 -3.63
C TYR A 115 -2.40 -6.94 -5.15
N THR A 116 -3.55 -6.77 -5.80
CA THR A 116 -3.69 -6.78 -7.25
C THR A 116 -4.21 -5.44 -7.73
N TRP A 117 -3.51 -4.83 -8.69
CA TRP A 117 -4.00 -3.70 -9.46
C TRP A 117 -4.40 -4.16 -10.85
N GLU A 118 -5.54 -3.70 -11.34
CA GLU A 118 -6.02 -3.96 -12.69
C GLU A 118 -5.90 -2.71 -13.56
N PHE A 119 -5.39 -2.88 -14.78
CA PHE A 119 -5.21 -1.84 -15.77
C PHE A 119 -5.91 -2.26 -17.05
N LYS A 120 -6.77 -1.38 -17.55
CA LYS A 120 -7.50 -1.59 -18.81
C LYS A 120 -6.91 -0.69 -19.87
N ALA A 121 -6.74 -1.21 -21.09
CA ALA A 121 -6.35 -0.39 -22.22
C ALA A 121 -7.28 0.82 -22.35
N VAL A 122 -6.69 1.98 -22.61
CA VAL A 122 -7.44 3.19 -22.95
C VAL A 122 -7.45 3.27 -24.47
N TYR A 123 -8.64 3.35 -25.05
CA TYR A 123 -8.77 3.56 -26.48
C TYR A 123 -8.46 5.04 -26.77
N VAL A 124 -7.71 5.30 -27.84
CA VAL A 124 -7.42 6.66 -28.33
C VAL A 124 -7.98 6.76 -29.74
N LYS A 125 -8.72 7.84 -30.01
CA LYS A 125 -9.14 8.21 -31.37
C LYS A 125 -7.91 8.55 -32.23
N GLU A 126 -8.09 8.59 -33.55
CA GLU A 126 -7.03 9.04 -34.49
C GLU A 126 -6.54 10.46 -34.18
N ASP A 127 -7.39 11.31 -33.60
CA ASP A 127 -7.05 12.65 -33.14
C ASP A 127 -6.28 12.70 -31.80
N GLY A 128 -5.96 11.54 -31.22
CA GLY A 128 -5.24 11.42 -29.95
C GLY A 128 -6.09 11.61 -28.69
N SER A 129 -7.40 11.84 -28.81
CA SER A 129 -8.30 11.98 -27.67
C SER A 129 -8.56 10.63 -26.99
N PRO A 130 -8.48 10.54 -25.64
CA PRO A 130 -8.92 9.35 -24.92
C PRO A 130 -10.41 9.10 -25.15
N VAL A 131 -10.79 7.84 -25.32
CA VAL A 131 -12.18 7.39 -25.30
C VAL A 131 -12.35 6.27 -24.27
N ASP A 132 -13.42 6.38 -23.49
CA ASP A 132 -13.74 5.44 -22.41
C ASP A 132 -14.31 4.10 -22.93
N ALA A 133 -14.47 3.95 -24.25
CA ALA A 133 -15.04 2.76 -24.88
C ALA A 133 -14.27 2.38 -26.17
N ALA A 134 -14.27 1.08 -26.46
CA ALA A 134 -13.72 0.52 -27.68
C ALA A 134 -14.42 1.12 -28.92
N PRO A 135 -13.70 1.46 -30.00
CA PRO A 135 -14.35 1.78 -31.26
C PRO A 135 -15.15 0.57 -31.77
N PRO A 136 -16.32 0.77 -32.40
CA PRO A 136 -17.11 -0.33 -32.96
C PRO A 136 -16.29 -1.09 -34.01
N PRO A 137 -16.48 -2.42 -34.15
CA PRO A 137 -15.80 -3.20 -35.18
C PRO A 137 -16.16 -2.66 -36.56
N SER A 138 -15.13 -2.48 -37.40
CA SER A 138 -15.25 -2.10 -38.81
C SER A 138 -15.79 -3.22 -39.67
#